data_AF-A0A1Q7EKZ5-F1
#
_entry.id   AF-A0A1Q7EKZ5-F1
#
_cell.length_a   1.000
_cell.length_b   1.000
_cell.length_c   1.000
_cell.angle_alpha   90.00
_cell.angle_beta   90.00
_cell.angle_gamma   90.00
#
_symmetry.space_group_name_H-M   'P 1'
#
loop_
_entity.id
_entity.type
_entity.pdbx_description
1 polymer ?
#
loop_
_entity_poly.entity_id
_entity_poly.type
_entity_poly.pdbx_seq_one_letter_code
_entity_poly.pdbx_strand_id
1 'polypeptide(L)'
;MKRMRLLTLAAVALLAAPPLGAQELHYWGQVTGAEKRGWIERQGQHVDVGEGDEIPGVGIVQEVRDEVLVVRRTLTDDEKQRLRVQGLEVVDVKVSIVPNLWRRVGR
;
A
#
# COMPACT_ATOMS: atom_id res chain seq x y z
N MET A 1 18.87 -44.21 -35.78
CA MET A 1 17.41 -44.25 -36.00
C MET A 1 16.72 -43.59 -34.82
N LYS A 2 16.33 -42.32 -34.95
CA LYS A 2 14.91 -41.87 -34.94
C LYS A 2 14.04 -42.44 -33.81
N ARG A 3 13.72 -41.59 -32.83
CA ARG A 3 12.37 -41.18 -32.39
C ARG A 3 12.55 -40.09 -31.31
N MET A 4 12.55 -38.80 -31.65
CA MET A 4 11.35 -37.96 -31.90
C MET A 4 10.56 -37.77 -30.59
N ARG A 5 10.91 -36.73 -29.82
CA ARG A 5 10.17 -35.45 -29.67
C ARG A 5 8.74 -35.62 -29.14
N LEU A 6 8.56 -35.64 -27.83
CA LEU A 6 7.32 -35.36 -27.08
C LEU A 6 7.81 -35.15 -25.63
N LEU A 7 7.51 -34.12 -24.83
CA LEU A 7 6.48 -33.09 -24.83
C LEU A 7 7.05 -31.93 -23.99
N THR A 8 7.44 -30.86 -24.67
CA THR A 8 7.88 -29.61 -24.04
C THR A 8 6.66 -28.74 -23.74
N LEU A 9 5.81 -29.11 -22.78
CA LEU A 9 4.55 -28.34 -22.58
C LEU A 9 3.98 -28.48 -21.15
N ALA A 10 4.72 -28.05 -20.12
CA ALA A 10 4.18 -28.04 -18.75
C ALA A 10 4.78 -26.96 -17.82
N ALA A 11 5.32 -25.86 -18.33
CA ALA A 11 6.09 -24.92 -17.50
C ALA A 11 5.83 -23.43 -17.77
N VAL A 12 4.57 -23.01 -17.99
CA VAL A 12 4.23 -21.58 -18.14
C VAL A 12 2.97 -21.19 -17.36
N ALA A 13 2.74 -21.80 -16.19
CA ALA A 13 1.60 -21.45 -15.33
C ALA A 13 1.98 -20.64 -14.08
N LEU A 14 3.23 -20.20 -13.91
CA LEU A 14 3.72 -19.71 -12.61
C LEU A 14 3.89 -18.19 -12.44
N LEU A 15 3.54 -17.34 -13.41
CA LEU A 15 3.90 -15.91 -13.32
C LEU A 15 2.79 -14.93 -13.70
N ALA A 16 1.54 -15.27 -13.37
CA ALA A 16 0.45 -14.29 -13.32
C ALA A 16 0.00 -14.09 -11.88
N ALA A 17 0.94 -13.79 -10.98
CA ALA A 17 0.54 -13.12 -9.74
C ALA A 17 -0.11 -11.80 -10.19
N PRO A 18 -1.40 -11.55 -9.86
CA PRO A 18 -2.02 -10.28 -10.21
C PRO A 18 -1.11 -9.19 -9.67
N PRO A 19 -0.85 -8.12 -10.45
CA PRO A 19 -0.16 -6.98 -9.90
C PRO A 19 -0.90 -6.63 -8.62
N LEU A 20 -0.18 -6.56 -7.50
CA LEU A 20 -0.69 -5.97 -6.26
C LEU A 20 -1.00 -4.52 -6.62
N GLY A 21 -2.18 -4.31 -7.22
CA GLY A 21 -2.69 -3.03 -7.63
C GLY A 21 -2.67 -2.13 -6.41
N ALA A 22 -2.50 -0.83 -6.63
CA ALA A 22 -2.56 0.17 -5.58
C ALA A 22 -3.78 -0.12 -4.70
N GLN A 23 -3.52 -0.63 -3.50
CA GLN A 23 -4.58 -1.12 -2.64
C GLN A 23 -5.36 0.10 -2.18
N GLU A 24 -6.64 0.14 -2.52
CA GLU A 24 -7.52 1.22 -2.15
C GLU A 24 -7.61 1.24 -0.62
N LEU A 25 -7.04 2.30 -0.04
CA LEU A 25 -7.00 2.54 1.39
C LEU A 25 -7.88 3.75 1.67
N HIS A 26 -8.93 3.53 2.44
CA HIS A 26 -9.83 4.57 2.90
C HIS A 26 -9.60 4.81 4.38
N TYR A 27 -9.47 6.08 4.77
CA TYR A 27 -9.40 6.49 6.16
C TYR A 27 -10.73 7.10 6.59
N TRP A 28 -11.31 6.59 7.67
CA TRP A 28 -12.63 6.98 8.17
C TRP A 28 -12.58 7.92 9.39
N GLY A 29 -11.40 8.12 9.99
CA GLY A 29 -11.20 8.99 11.15
C GLY A 29 -10.74 8.24 12.39
N GLN A 30 -10.71 8.94 13.53
CA GLN A 30 -10.31 8.37 14.80
C GLN A 30 -11.40 7.49 15.42
N VAL A 31 -11.00 6.44 16.14
CA VAL A 31 -11.92 5.61 16.91
C VAL A 31 -12.37 6.39 18.16
N THR A 32 -13.68 6.48 18.38
CA THR A 32 -14.24 7.24 19.50
C THR A 32 -13.78 6.64 20.83
N GLY A 33 -13.16 7.44 21.69
CA GLY A 33 -12.71 7.02 23.02
C GLY A 33 -11.38 6.26 23.07
N ALA A 34 -10.72 6.04 21.91
CA ALA A 34 -9.38 5.47 21.85
C ALA A 34 -8.41 6.52 21.29
N GLU A 35 -7.76 7.25 22.19
CA GLU A 35 -6.73 8.20 21.80
C GLU A 35 -5.65 7.48 20.96
N LYS A 36 -5.40 8.00 19.76
CA LYS A 36 -4.39 7.51 18.79
C LYS A 36 -4.73 6.23 18.01
N ARG A 37 -5.99 5.80 17.96
CA ARG A 37 -6.44 4.78 17.00
C ARG A 37 -7.33 5.39 15.91
N GLY A 38 -7.22 4.85 14.70
CA GLY A 38 -7.98 5.27 13.54
C GLY A 38 -8.59 4.08 12.80
N TRP A 39 -9.72 4.32 12.15
CA TRP A 39 -10.38 3.34 11.30
C TRP A 39 -9.95 3.48 9.85
N ILE A 40 -9.46 2.39 9.29
CA ILE A 40 -9.23 2.26 7.86
C ILE A 40 -10.14 1.20 7.26
N GLU A 41 -10.49 1.36 5.99
CA GLU A 41 -11.01 0.28 5.16
C GLU A 41 -9.99 -0.09 4.10
N ARG A 42 -9.78 -1.39 3.96
CA ARG A 42 -8.91 -1.99 2.96
C ARG A 42 -9.59 -3.23 2.43
N GLN A 43 -9.76 -3.30 1.11
CA GLN A 43 -10.39 -4.46 0.44
C GLN A 43 -11.77 -4.82 1.03
N GLY A 44 -12.58 -3.81 1.40
CA GLY A 44 -13.90 -4.00 2.01
C GLY A 44 -13.88 -4.42 3.49
N GLN A 45 -12.69 -4.50 4.12
CA GLN A 45 -12.56 -4.83 5.53
C GLN A 45 -12.17 -3.61 6.35
N HIS A 46 -12.84 -3.42 7.48
CA HIS A 46 -12.52 -2.39 8.46
C HIS A 46 -11.46 -2.91 9.43
N VAL A 47 -10.42 -2.11 9.65
CA VAL A 47 -9.31 -2.42 10.53
C VAL A 47 -8.96 -1.19 11.36
N ASP A 48 -8.68 -1.40 12.64
CA ASP A 48 -8.21 -0.37 13.56
C ASP A 48 -6.69 -0.31 13.49
N VAL A 49 -6.13 0.87 13.22
CA VAL A 49 -4.68 1.10 13.19
C VAL A 49 -4.28 2.19 14.17
N GLY A 50 -3.13 2.04 14.79
CA GLY A 50 -2.49 3.03 15.66
C GLY A 50 -1.11 3.42 15.17
N GLU A 51 -0.50 4.41 15.83
CA GLU A 51 0.90 4.77 15.60
C GLU A 51 1.82 3.57 15.79
N GLY A 52 2.69 3.32 14.80
CA GLY A 52 3.60 2.18 14.77
C GLY A 52 3.06 0.94 14.04
N ASP A 53 1.76 0.86 13.76
CA ASP A 53 1.19 -0.27 13.04
C ASP A 53 1.61 -0.27 11.56
N GLU A 54 1.91 -1.45 11.02
CA GLU A 54 2.20 -1.64 9.61
C GLU A 54 0.91 -1.89 8.82
N ILE A 55 0.67 -1.09 7.78
CA ILE A 55 -0.39 -1.28 6.79
C ILE A 55 0.25 -1.92 5.54
N PRO A 56 -0.03 -3.21 5.24
CA PRO A 56 0.69 -3.93 4.20
C PRO A 56 0.45 -3.32 2.81
N GLY A 57 1.56 -2.99 2.13
CA GLY A 57 1.56 -2.31 0.83
C GLY A 57 1.46 -0.79 0.89
N VAL A 58 1.30 -0.20 2.09
CA VAL A 58 1.19 1.26 2.27
C VAL A 58 2.32 1.80 3.15
N GLY A 59 2.66 1.12 4.25
CA GLY A 59 3.75 1.52 5.14
C GLY A 59 3.36 1.52 6.61
N ILE A 60 4.20 2.13 7.44
CA ILE A 60 4.03 2.22 8.89
C ILE A 60 3.29 3.51 9.24
N VAL A 61 2.26 3.42 10.06
CA VAL A 61 1.53 4.57 10.58
C VAL A 61 2.45 5.39 11.48
N GLN A 62 2.64 6.66 11.14
CA GLN A 62 3.38 7.60 11.98
C GLN A 62 2.49 8.41 12.89
N GLU A 63 1.30 8.76 12.41
CA GLU A 63 0.40 9.64 13.14
C GLU A 63 -1.06 9.38 12.75
N VAL A 64 -1.94 9.37 13.75
CA VAL A 64 -3.38 9.25 13.57
C VAL A 64 -4.05 10.53 14.05
N ARG A 65 -4.58 11.34 13.12
CA ARG A 65 -5.36 12.54 13.42
C ARG A 65 -6.78 12.37 12.93
N ASP A 66 -7.72 13.13 13.47
CA ASP A 66 -9.12 13.05 13.03
C ASP A 66 -9.29 13.29 11.52
N GLU A 67 -8.50 14.19 10.96
CA GLU A 67 -8.61 14.60 9.55
C GLU A 67 -7.72 13.79 8.59
N VAL A 68 -6.63 13.22 9.10
CA VAL A 68 -5.62 12.56 8.26
C VAL A 68 -4.94 11.40 8.99
N LEU A 69 -4.55 10.40 8.23
CA LEU A 69 -3.64 9.35 8.63
C LEU A 69 -2.30 9.57 7.92
N VAL A 70 -1.20 9.63 8.67
CA VAL A 70 0.14 9.82 8.12
C VAL A 70 0.86 8.49 8.11
N VAL A 71 1.32 8.05 6.93
CA VAL A 71 1.98 6.76 6.74
C VAL A 71 3.35 6.97 6.11
N ARG A 72 4.35 6.26 6.61
CA ARG A 72 5.73 6.29 6.12
C ARG A 72 6.11 4.92 5.56
N ARG A 73 6.71 4.89 4.37
CA ARG A 73 7.36 3.69 3.85
C ARG A 73 8.74 3.96 3.26
N THR A 74 9.59 2.96 3.32
CA THR A 74 10.86 2.94 2.59
C THR A 74 10.57 2.69 1.11
N LEU A 75 11.23 3.45 0.24
CA LEU A 75 11.15 3.23 -1.20
C LEU A 75 11.99 2.03 -1.60
N THR A 76 11.49 1.20 -2.52
CA THR A 76 12.26 0.11 -3.10
C THR A 76 13.31 0.64 -4.07
N ASP A 77 14.33 -0.16 -4.38
CA ASP A 77 15.35 0.23 -5.35
C ASP A 77 14.77 0.53 -6.74
N ASP A 78 13.73 -0.21 -7.15
CA ASP A 78 13.00 0.04 -8.40
C ASP A 78 12.26 1.38 -8.39
N GLU A 79 11.69 1.78 -7.24
CA GLU A 79 11.05 3.09 -7.09
C GLU A 79 12.07 4.22 -7.10
N LYS A 80 13.19 4.04 -6.40
CA LYS A 80 14.31 4.98 -6.43
C LYS A 80 14.84 5.13 -7.85
N GLN A 81 14.98 4.04 -8.59
CA GLN A 81 15.44 4.08 -9.98
C GLN A 81 14.46 4.80 -10.90
N ARG A 82 13.15 4.61 -10.71
CA ARG A 82 12.13 5.38 -11.45
C ARG A 82 12.21 6.87 -11.16
N LEU A 83 12.39 7.26 -9.90
CA LEU A 83 12.57 8.67 -9.52
C LEU A 83 13.85 9.27 -10.11
N ARG A 84 14.96 8.50 -10.14
CA ARG A 84 16.22 8.92 -10.80
C ARG A 84 16.01 9.21 -12.28
N VAL A 85 15.33 8.31 -12.99
CA VAL A 85 15.06 8.47 -14.44
C VAL A 85 14.18 9.68 -14.72
N GLN A 86 13.31 10.06 -13.77
CA GLN A 86 12.50 11.27 -13.85
C GLN A 86 13.27 12.55 -13.48
N GLY A 87 14.56 12.45 -13.15
CA GLY A 87 15.38 13.59 -12.73
C GLY A 87 15.01 14.14 -11.35
N LEU A 88 14.29 13.35 -10.53
CA LEU A 88 13.89 13.74 -9.19
C LEU A 88 14.95 13.34 -8.16
N GLU A 89 15.01 14.09 -7.06
CA GLU A 89 15.85 13.75 -5.92
C GLU A 89 15.43 12.39 -5.33
N VAL A 90 16.40 11.53 -5.07
CA VAL A 90 16.16 10.18 -4.57
C VAL A 90 16.12 10.22 -3.06
N VAL A 91 14.91 10.12 -2.51
CA VAL A 91 14.70 9.95 -1.08
C VAL A 91 14.57 8.47 -0.72
N ASP A 92 15.03 8.09 0.46
CA ASP A 92 14.86 6.71 0.95
C ASP A 92 13.44 6.43 1.45
N VAL A 93 12.72 7.50 1.80
CA VAL A 93 11.46 7.44 2.52
C VAL A 93 10.41 8.25 1.79
N LYS A 94 9.22 7.68 1.65
CA LYS A 94 8.01 8.37 1.21
C LYS A 94 7.02 8.48 2.35
N VAL A 95 6.59 9.72 2.61
CA VAL A 95 5.46 10.01 3.50
C VAL A 95 4.20 10.18 2.66
N SER A 96 3.14 9.50 3.04
CA SER A 96 1.83 9.57 2.40
C SER A 96 0.81 10.08 3.42
N ILE A 97 0.00 11.06 3.01
CA ILE A 97 -1.08 11.62 3.82
C ILE A 97 -2.39 11.07 3.27
N VAL A 98 -3.10 10.28 4.07
CA VAL A 98 -4.38 9.68 3.70
C VAL A 98 -5.50 10.49 4.36
N PRO A 99 -6.30 11.23 3.59
CA PRO A 99 -7.33 12.11 4.13
C PRO A 99 -8.54 11.33 4.61
N ASN A 100 -9.20 11.83 5.66
CA ASN A 100 -10.48 11.30 6.12
C ASN A 100 -11.56 11.56 5.07
N LEU A 101 -12.18 10.49 4.56
CA LEU A 101 -13.22 10.56 3.54
C LEU A 101 -14.55 11.11 4.07
N TRP A 102 -14.95 10.81 5.30
CA TRP A 102 -16.24 11.29 5.86
C TRP A 102 -16.31 12.80 5.95
N ARG A 103 -15.19 13.44 6.31
CA ARG A 103 -15.08 14.90 6.36
C ARG A 103 -15.27 15.57 5.00
N ARG A 104 -15.07 14.86 3.87
CA ARG A 104 -15.29 15.39 2.52
C ARG A 104 -16.74 15.28 2.06
N VAL A 105 -17.49 14.30 2.54
CA VAL A 105 -18.89 14.05 2.13
C VAL A 105 -19.87 14.86 2.98
N GLY A 106 -19.47 15.30 4.18
CA GLY A 106 -20.29 16.09 5.10
C GLY A 106 -20.27 17.61 4.91
N ARG A 107 -19.86 18.15 3.75
CA ARG A 107 -19.96 19.58 3.40
C ARG A 107 -20.80 19.81 2.15
#